data_AF-A0A137NVT0-F1
#
_entry.id   AF-A0A137NVT0-F1
#
_cell.length_a   1.000
_cell.length_b   1.000
_cell.length_c   1.000
_cell.angle_alpha   90.00
_cell.angle_beta   90.00
_cell.angle_gamma   90.00
#
_symmetry.space_group_name_H-M   'P 1'
#
loop_
_entity.id
_entity.type
_entity.pdbx_description
1 polymer ?
#
loop_
_entity_poly.entity_id
_entity_poly.type
_entity_poly.pdbx_seq_one_letter_code
_entity_poly.pdbx_strand_id
1 'polypeptide(L)'
;MVPSSIINLTNHEVLHNKTLCQVDYFFFIGSVFLSVWLLAVVSIERVIVVIFHRKPTWLFLSSLILFFAIFYLFTFIYGLLTDTIKPSRLWNYCFITAESKAGGVILSMISILSTLTILIVIISYTSIAIYVLKVNLDVRNKTTEYGNGSSKNIRRAFIRMILTVIAYIITNSFEIGLELREISVLQERSLLEELICSVMQMFNVMVNSTIILISNEQASENFWKLVRFWKSND
;
A
#
# COMPACT_ATOMS: atom_id res chain seq x y z
N MET A 1 -8.33 11.98 31.97
CA MET A 1 -7.56 10.72 31.82
C MET A 1 -8.56 9.58 31.95
N VAL A 2 -8.94 8.96 30.84
CA VAL A 2 -9.78 7.75 30.89
C VAL A 2 -8.85 6.59 31.29
N PRO A 3 -9.17 5.81 32.32
CA PRO A 3 -8.33 4.69 32.72
C PRO A 3 -8.25 3.67 31.59
N SER A 4 -7.03 3.27 31.23
CA SER A 4 -6.71 2.32 30.15
C SER A 4 -7.39 0.95 30.31
N SER A 5 -7.86 0.61 31.51
CA SER A 5 -8.63 -0.60 31.79
C SER A 5 -10.08 -0.54 31.28
N ILE A 6 -10.72 0.63 31.20
CA ILE A 6 -12.12 0.75 30.73
C ILE A 6 -12.20 0.72 29.20
N ILE A 7 -11.18 1.24 28.51
CA ILE A 7 -11.08 1.17 27.04
C ILE A 7 -10.78 -0.27 26.59
N ASN A 8 -9.95 -1.00 27.33
CA ASN A 8 -9.67 -2.40 27.03
C ASN A 8 -10.90 -3.31 27.21
N LEU A 9 -11.69 -3.14 28.28
CA LEU A 9 -12.88 -3.99 28.49
C LEU A 9 -14.01 -3.72 27.49
N THR A 10 -14.21 -2.47 27.07
CA THR A 10 -15.26 -2.13 26.10
C THR A 10 -14.92 -2.56 24.68
N ASN A 11 -13.65 -2.47 24.26
CA ASN A 11 -13.22 -2.99 22.95
C ASN A 11 -13.27 -4.53 22.88
N HIS A 12 -12.98 -5.23 23.99
CA HIS A 12 -13.03 -6.69 24.04
C HIS A 12 -14.44 -7.27 23.87
N GLU A 13 -15.48 -6.61 24.41
CA GLU A 13 -16.87 -7.04 24.20
C GLU A 13 -17.44 -6.62 22.84
N VAL A 14 -16.99 -5.49 22.28
CA VAL A 14 -17.48 -4.94 21.01
C VAL A 14 -17.03 -5.77 19.80
N LEU A 15 -15.79 -6.26 19.77
CA LEU A 15 -15.33 -7.18 18.71
C LEU A 15 -15.90 -8.60 18.81
N HIS A 16 -16.52 -8.96 19.95
CA HIS A 16 -17.18 -10.25 20.10
C HIS A 16 -18.50 -10.34 19.34
N ASN A 17 -19.06 -9.20 18.93
CA ASN A 17 -20.19 -9.15 18.02
C ASN A 17 -19.72 -9.46 16.59
N LYS A 18 -20.06 -10.66 16.11
CA LYS A 18 -19.71 -11.16 14.77
C LYS A 18 -19.99 -10.15 13.66
N THR A 19 -21.10 -9.43 13.72
CA THR A 19 -21.44 -8.43 12.69
C THR A 19 -20.49 -7.23 12.72
N LEU A 20 -20.10 -6.75 13.90
CA LEU A 20 -19.15 -5.65 14.01
C LEU A 20 -17.76 -6.08 13.54
N CYS A 21 -17.35 -7.31 13.86
CA CYS A 21 -16.10 -7.89 13.36
C CYS A 21 -16.05 -7.96 11.82
N GLN A 22 -17.16 -8.37 11.20
CA GLN A 22 -17.29 -8.41 9.75
C GLN A 22 -17.24 -7.01 9.10
N VAL A 23 -17.87 -6.02 9.74
CA VAL A 23 -17.84 -4.62 9.28
C VAL A 23 -16.43 -4.04 9.43
N ASP A 24 -15.76 -4.30 10.55
CA ASP A 24 -14.38 -3.88 10.78
C ASP A 24 -13.44 -4.48 9.72
N TYR A 25 -13.53 -5.79 9.47
CA TYR A 25 -12.81 -6.43 8.38
C TYR A 25 -13.07 -5.73 7.04
N PHE A 26 -14.32 -5.40 6.72
CA PHE A 26 -14.64 -4.72 5.47
C PHE A 26 -13.94 -3.35 5.33
N PHE A 27 -13.96 -2.54 6.38
CA PHE A 27 -13.37 -1.19 6.30
C PHE A 27 -11.85 -1.21 6.45
N PHE A 28 -11.34 -1.88 7.48
CA PHE A 28 -9.92 -1.90 7.78
C PHE A 28 -9.14 -2.59 6.65
N ILE A 29 -9.47 -3.85 6.36
CA ILE A 29 -8.77 -4.63 5.36
C ILE A 29 -9.06 -4.13 3.94
N GLY A 30 -10.29 -3.69 3.67
CA GLY A 30 -10.63 -3.04 2.40
C GLY A 30 -9.79 -1.80 2.14
N SER A 31 -9.59 -0.95 3.16
CA SER A 31 -8.76 0.26 3.01
C SER A 31 -7.29 -0.06 2.74
N VAL A 32 -6.73 -1.08 3.42
CA VAL A 32 -5.35 -1.52 3.22
C VAL A 32 -5.16 -2.08 1.81
N PHE A 33 -6.04 -2.97 1.35
CA PHE A 33 -5.98 -3.52 -0.01
C PHE A 33 -6.14 -2.46 -1.08
N LEU A 34 -7.15 -1.60 -0.95
CA LEU A 34 -7.36 -0.50 -1.88
C LEU A 34 -6.13 0.42 -1.95
N SER A 35 -5.50 0.73 -0.82
CA SER A 35 -4.28 1.55 -0.79
C SER A 35 -3.14 0.92 -1.60
N VAL A 36 -2.86 -0.36 -1.37
CA VAL A 36 -1.82 -1.14 -2.06
C VAL A 36 -2.09 -1.24 -3.57
N TRP A 37 -3.34 -1.51 -3.95
CA TRP A 37 -3.70 -1.66 -5.37
C TRP A 37 -3.74 -0.34 -6.13
N LEU A 38 -4.26 0.72 -5.50
CA LEU A 38 -4.23 2.06 -6.09
C LEU A 38 -2.80 2.50 -6.37
N LEU A 39 -1.86 2.17 -5.47
CA LEU A 39 -0.45 2.44 -5.71
C LEU A 39 0.09 1.70 -6.94
N ALA A 40 -0.29 0.44 -7.14
CA ALA A 40 0.09 -0.31 -8.33
C ALA A 40 -0.49 0.32 -9.62
N VAL A 41 -1.76 0.75 -9.60
CA VAL A 41 -2.41 1.44 -10.73
C VAL A 41 -1.70 2.76 -11.05
N VAL A 42 -1.42 3.59 -10.04
CA VAL A 42 -0.66 4.85 -10.20
C VAL A 42 0.74 4.58 -10.74
N SER A 43 1.39 3.50 -10.31
CA SER A 43 2.72 3.13 -10.79
C SER A 43 2.69 2.77 -12.29
N ILE A 44 1.67 2.02 -12.74
CA ILE A 44 1.46 1.71 -14.16
C ILE A 44 1.17 2.98 -14.97
N GLU A 45 0.29 3.86 -14.48
CA GLU A 45 0.01 5.16 -15.11
C GLU A 45 1.31 5.94 -15.31
N ARG A 46 2.16 6.02 -14.29
CA ARG A 46 3.43 6.74 -14.37
C ARG A 46 4.37 6.15 -15.41
N VAL A 47 4.42 4.83 -15.55
CA VAL A 47 5.19 4.17 -16.62
C VAL A 47 4.68 4.59 -18.00
N ILE A 48 3.36 4.56 -18.21
CA ILE A 48 2.73 4.94 -19.50
C ILE A 48 3.05 6.41 -19.84
N VAL A 49 2.97 7.30 -18.86
CA VAL A 49 3.24 8.73 -19.05
C VAL A 49 4.72 9.00 -19.30
N VAL A 50 5.62 8.43 -18.49
CA VAL A 50 7.06 8.77 -18.52
C VAL A 50 7.81 8.05 -19.64
N ILE A 51 7.57 6.75 -19.82
CA ILE A 51 8.32 5.93 -20.77
C ILE A 51 7.69 5.99 -22.16
N PHE A 52 6.35 5.85 -22.22
CA PHE A 52 5.64 5.76 -23.49
C PHE A 52 5.12 7.11 -23.99
N HIS A 53 5.24 8.19 -23.20
CA HIS A 53 4.73 9.53 -23.54
C HIS A 53 3.26 9.53 -23.96
N ARG A 54 2.45 8.64 -23.36
CA ARG A 54 1.02 8.51 -23.62
C ARG A 54 0.22 8.83 -22.37
N LYS A 55 -0.99 9.36 -22.55
CA LYS A 55 -1.96 9.45 -21.46
C LYS A 55 -2.75 8.15 -21.43
N PRO A 56 -2.77 7.39 -20.31
CA PRO A 56 -3.65 6.24 -20.22
C PRO A 56 -5.11 6.69 -20.39
N THR A 57 -5.92 5.87 -21.04
CA THR A 57 -7.34 6.17 -21.20
C THR A 57 -8.03 6.02 -19.85
N TRP A 58 -8.98 6.89 -19.55
CA TRP A 58 -9.80 6.79 -18.34
C TRP A 58 -10.49 5.43 -18.23
N LEU A 59 -10.91 4.87 -19.37
CA LEU A 59 -11.48 3.53 -19.46
C LEU A 59 -10.52 2.44 -18.97
N PHE A 60 -9.24 2.50 -19.34
CA PHE A 60 -8.23 1.54 -18.89
C PHE A 60 -8.04 1.62 -17.36
N LEU A 61 -7.83 2.81 -16.81
CA LEU A 61 -7.66 2.99 -15.37
C LEU A 61 -8.91 2.59 -14.59
N SER A 62 -10.09 2.98 -15.06
CA SER A 62 -11.36 2.60 -14.44
C SER A 62 -11.60 1.10 -14.47
N SER A 63 -11.20 0.41 -15.55
CA SER A 63 -11.33 -1.04 -15.66
C SER A 63 -10.45 -1.79 -14.64
N LEU A 64 -9.23 -1.29 -14.38
CA LEU A 64 -8.36 -1.86 -13.34
C LEU A 64 -8.96 -1.66 -11.95
N ILE A 65 -9.39 -0.42 -11.63
CA ILE A 65 -10.01 -0.11 -10.34
C ILE A 65 -11.26 -0.98 -10.11
N LEU A 66 -12.10 -1.14 -11.14
CA LEU A 66 -13.30 -1.96 -11.06
C LEU A 66 -12.97 -3.45 -10.86
N PHE A 67 -11.97 -3.98 -11.56
CA PHE A 67 -11.52 -5.36 -11.38
C PHE A 67 -11.10 -5.63 -9.92
N PHE A 68 -10.29 -4.75 -9.34
CA PHE A 68 -9.86 -4.85 -7.95
C PHE A 68 -11.02 -4.73 -6.96
N ALA A 69 -11.96 -3.79 -7.19
CA ALA A 69 -13.14 -3.63 -6.35
C ALA A 69 -14.03 -4.88 -6.35
N ILE A 70 -14.25 -5.49 -7.52
CA ILE A 70 -15.02 -6.73 -7.66
C ILE A 70 -14.30 -7.89 -6.96
N PHE A 71 -12.98 -8.02 -7.14
CA PHE A 71 -12.19 -9.05 -6.47
C PHE A 71 -12.30 -8.93 -4.94
N TYR A 72 -12.17 -7.72 -4.41
CA TYR A 72 -12.32 -7.46 -2.97
C TYR A 72 -13.71 -7.81 -2.45
N LEU A 73 -14.77 -7.37 -3.15
CA LEU A 73 -16.14 -7.71 -2.80
C LEU A 73 -16.36 -9.22 -2.80
N PHE A 74 -15.79 -9.93 -3.77
CA PHE A 74 -15.85 -11.38 -3.83
C PHE A 74 -15.16 -12.03 -2.63
N THR A 75 -13.93 -11.62 -2.28
CA THR A 75 -13.21 -12.16 -1.11
C THR A 75 -13.95 -11.89 0.19
N PHE A 76 -14.56 -10.71 0.31
CA PHE A 76 -15.36 -10.33 1.48
C PHE A 76 -16.61 -11.21 1.60
N ILE A 77 -17.44 -11.29 0.55
CA ILE A 77 -18.67 -12.09 0.54
C ILE A 77 -18.34 -13.57 0.79
N TYR A 78 -17.29 -14.09 0.16
CA TYR A 78 -16.89 -15.48 0.37
C TYR A 78 -16.42 -15.72 1.81
N GLY A 79 -15.69 -14.78 2.42
CA GLY A 79 -15.31 -14.83 3.84
C GLY A 79 -16.51 -14.77 4.80
N LEU A 80 -17.55 -13.99 4.47
CA LEU A 80 -18.82 -13.97 5.22
C LEU A 80 -19.53 -15.33 5.17
N LEU A 81 -19.64 -15.92 3.97
CA LEU A 81 -20.35 -17.18 3.75
C LEU A 81 -19.66 -18.38 4.40
N THR A 82 -18.34 -18.32 4.53
CA THR A 82 -17.51 -19.42 5.07
C THR A 82 -17.13 -19.23 6.54
N ASP A 83 -17.60 -18.15 7.17
CA ASP A 83 -17.34 -17.81 8.58
C ASP A 83 -15.86 -17.81 8.97
N THR A 84 -15.00 -17.33 8.06
CA THR A 84 -13.55 -17.36 8.22
C THR A 84 -12.99 -16.08 8.83
N ILE A 85 -13.83 -15.06 9.01
CA ILE A 85 -13.46 -13.77 9.59
C ILE A 85 -13.54 -13.89 11.11
N LYS A 86 -12.41 -13.73 11.78
CA LYS A 86 -12.28 -13.83 13.24
C LYS A 86 -11.54 -12.61 13.79
N PRO A 87 -11.76 -12.25 15.06
CA PRO A 87 -10.94 -11.24 15.73
C PRO A 87 -9.48 -11.69 15.74
N SER A 88 -8.58 -10.73 15.55
CA SER A 88 -7.14 -10.92 15.66
C SER A 88 -6.75 -11.16 17.13
N ARG A 89 -5.54 -11.69 17.42
CA ARG A 89 -5.13 -11.97 18.82
C ARG A 89 -4.90 -10.73 19.65
N LEU A 90 -4.61 -9.59 19.02
CA LEU A 90 -4.57 -8.28 19.68
C LEU A 90 -5.96 -7.66 19.85
N TRP A 91 -7.01 -8.28 19.29
CA TRP A 91 -8.40 -7.81 19.34
C TRP A 91 -8.59 -6.37 18.84
N ASN A 92 -7.66 -5.90 18.01
CA ASN A 92 -7.65 -4.55 17.47
C ASN A 92 -8.21 -4.46 16.05
N TYR A 93 -8.35 -5.60 15.37
CA TYR A 93 -9.05 -5.71 14.08
C TYR A 93 -9.57 -7.14 13.89
N CYS A 94 -10.39 -7.33 12.85
CA CYS A 94 -10.80 -8.65 12.38
C CYS A 94 -10.07 -9.04 11.10
N PHE A 95 -9.73 -10.33 10.97
CA PHE A 95 -8.99 -10.88 9.84
C PHE A 95 -9.43 -12.29 9.47
N ILE A 96 -9.02 -12.74 8.29
CA ILE A 96 -9.27 -14.11 7.83
C ILE A 96 -8.23 -15.04 8.43
N THR A 97 -8.66 -16.18 8.97
CA THR A 97 -7.74 -17.18 9.53
C THR A 97 -7.54 -18.36 8.58
N ALA A 98 -6.31 -18.90 8.55
CA ALA A 98 -5.96 -20.08 7.75
C ALA A 98 -6.44 -21.41 8.36
N GLU A 99 -7.12 -21.40 9.50
CA GLU A 99 -7.57 -22.62 10.21
C GLU A 99 -8.53 -23.48 9.37
N SER A 100 -9.32 -22.84 8.51
CA SER A 100 -10.21 -23.52 7.58
C SER A 100 -9.61 -23.54 6.18
N LYS A 101 -9.97 -24.58 5.39
CA LYS A 101 -9.58 -24.65 3.96
C LYS A 101 -10.04 -23.42 3.19
N ALA A 102 -11.24 -22.92 3.48
CA ALA A 102 -11.78 -21.72 2.83
C ALA A 102 -10.94 -20.48 3.17
N GLY A 103 -10.60 -20.30 4.45
CA GLY A 103 -9.78 -19.16 4.89
C GLY A 103 -8.37 -19.21 4.31
N GLY A 104 -7.74 -20.39 4.24
CA GLY A 104 -6.45 -20.57 3.58
C GLY A 104 -6.49 -20.24 2.08
N VAL A 105 -7.57 -20.56 1.37
CA VAL A 105 -7.77 -20.16 -0.04
C VAL A 105 -7.85 -18.65 -0.18
N ILE A 106 -8.63 -17.96 0.68
CA ILE A 106 -8.75 -16.50 0.62
C ILE A 106 -7.41 -15.83 0.94
N LEU A 107 -6.72 -16.29 1.98
CA LEU A 107 -5.40 -15.79 2.34
C LEU A 107 -4.42 -15.96 1.19
N SER A 108 -4.44 -17.12 0.51
CA SER A 108 -3.58 -17.37 -0.66
C SER A 108 -3.87 -16.40 -1.80
N MET A 109 -5.15 -16.16 -2.10
CA MET A 109 -5.56 -15.21 -3.14
C MET A 109 -5.09 -13.79 -2.81
N ILE A 110 -5.25 -13.39 -1.55
CA ILE A 110 -4.75 -12.12 -0.99
C ILE A 110 -3.23 -12.02 -1.16
N SER A 111 -2.47 -13.02 -0.71
CA SER A 111 -1.00 -12.98 -0.74
C SER A 111 -0.46 -12.95 -2.16
N ILE A 112 -1.07 -13.69 -3.10
CA ILE A 112 -0.71 -13.66 -4.51
C ILE A 112 -0.91 -12.24 -5.06
N LEU A 113 -2.06 -11.63 -4.78
CA LEU A 113 -2.37 -10.30 -5.29
C LEU A 113 -1.47 -9.22 -4.70
N SER A 114 -1.22 -9.26 -3.39
CA SER A 114 -0.25 -8.40 -2.71
C SER A 114 1.14 -8.56 -3.32
N THR A 115 1.59 -9.80 -3.58
CA THR A 115 2.88 -10.06 -4.23
C THR A 115 2.93 -9.48 -5.64
N LEU A 116 1.89 -9.67 -6.46
CA LEU A 116 1.81 -9.09 -7.80
C LEU A 116 1.87 -7.56 -7.76
N THR A 117 1.21 -6.93 -6.80
CA THR A 117 1.23 -5.47 -6.68
C THR A 117 2.62 -4.94 -6.29
N ILE A 118 3.33 -5.62 -5.38
CA ILE A 118 4.72 -5.29 -5.08
C ILE A 118 5.60 -5.43 -6.32
N LEU A 119 5.46 -6.51 -7.09
CA LEU A 119 6.21 -6.71 -8.33
C LEU A 119 5.92 -5.61 -9.36
N ILE A 120 4.66 -5.22 -9.54
CA ILE A 120 4.28 -4.12 -10.43
C ILE A 120 4.96 -2.82 -10.00
N VAL A 121 4.92 -2.48 -8.71
CA VAL A 121 5.56 -1.27 -8.17
C VAL A 121 7.08 -1.31 -8.42
N ILE A 122 7.75 -2.42 -8.09
CA ILE A 122 9.20 -2.58 -8.29
C ILE A 122 9.57 -2.41 -9.76
N ILE A 123 8.90 -3.14 -10.67
CA ILE A 123 9.19 -3.10 -12.11
C ILE A 123 8.94 -1.71 -12.67
N SER A 124 7.84 -1.07 -12.26
CA SER A 124 7.45 0.26 -12.73
C SER A 124 8.49 1.31 -12.36
N TYR A 125 8.83 1.41 -11.07
CA TYR A 125 9.79 2.42 -10.60
C TYR A 125 11.21 2.12 -11.06
N THR A 126 11.61 0.85 -11.18
CA THR A 126 12.91 0.47 -11.77
C THR A 126 12.98 0.87 -13.24
N SER A 127 11.91 0.65 -14.01
CA SER A 127 11.85 1.02 -15.42
C SER A 127 11.91 2.54 -15.62
N ILE A 128 11.18 3.29 -14.79
CA ILE A 128 11.22 4.77 -14.78
C ILE A 128 12.63 5.25 -14.44
N ALA A 129 13.24 4.69 -13.40
CA ALA A 129 14.60 4.98 -12.96
C ALA A 129 15.62 4.79 -14.11
N ILE A 130 15.58 3.64 -14.79
CA ILE A 130 16.47 3.33 -15.93
C ILE A 130 16.23 4.32 -17.08
N TYR A 131 14.96 4.59 -17.41
CA TYR A 131 14.61 5.53 -18.48
C TYR A 131 15.14 6.94 -18.22
N VAL A 132 14.91 7.47 -17.02
CA VAL A 132 15.37 8.80 -16.60
C VAL A 132 16.90 8.89 -16.64
N LEU A 133 17.61 7.86 -16.19
CA LEU A 133 19.08 7.82 -16.27
C LEU A 133 19.57 7.85 -17.73
N LYS A 134 18.94 7.06 -18.61
CA LYS A 134 19.30 7.02 -20.04
C LYS A 134 19.09 8.38 -20.72
N VAL A 135 17.91 9.00 -20.54
CA VAL A 135 17.61 10.31 -21.12
C VAL A 135 18.59 11.38 -20.62
N ASN A 136 18.97 11.35 -19.34
CA ASN A 136 19.93 12.31 -18.81
C ASN A 136 21.34 12.15 -19.36
N LEU A 137 21.78 10.90 -19.57
CA LEU A 137 23.07 10.65 -20.22
C LEU A 137 23.05 11.15 -21.67
N ASP A 138 21.97 10.90 -22.40
CA ASP A 138 21.82 11.38 -23.78
C ASP A 138 21.77 12.91 -23.87
N VAL A 139 21.06 13.59 -22.95
CA VAL A 139 21.01 15.06 -22.89
C VAL A 139 22.37 15.65 -22.48
N ARG A 140 23.05 15.05 -21.50
CA ARG A 140 24.39 15.50 -21.08
C ARG A 140 25.42 15.37 -22.20
N ASN A 141 25.32 14.32 -23.02
CA ASN A 141 26.20 14.11 -24.17
C ASN A 141 25.90 15.08 -25.33
N LYS A 142 24.66 15.56 -25.45
CA LYS A 142 24.24 16.51 -26.51
C LYS A 142 24.40 17.98 -26.13
N THR A 143 24.45 18.31 -24.84
CA THR A 143 24.50 19.70 -24.36
C THR A 143 25.73 19.88 -23.46
N THR A 144 26.86 20.23 -24.07
CA THR A 144 28.14 20.50 -23.40
C THR A 144 28.12 21.73 -22.48
N GLU A 145 27.07 22.55 -22.53
CA GLU A 145 27.00 23.86 -21.84
C GLU A 145 26.04 23.94 -20.63
N TYR A 146 25.16 22.96 -20.38
CA TYR A 146 24.23 23.06 -19.25
C TYR A 146 24.85 22.51 -17.95
N GLY A 147 25.24 23.45 -17.09
CA GLY A 147 26.02 23.25 -15.87
C GLY A 147 25.43 22.32 -14.79
N ASN A 148 26.30 22.00 -13.85
CA ASN A 148 26.18 21.05 -12.73
C ASN A 148 24.93 21.13 -11.81
N GLY A 149 24.01 22.08 -12.03
CA GLY A 149 22.80 22.26 -11.21
C GLY A 149 21.68 21.25 -11.49
N SER A 150 21.48 20.86 -12.76
CA SER A 150 20.38 19.96 -13.16
C SER A 150 20.59 18.52 -12.65
N SER A 151 21.84 18.01 -12.65
CA SER A 151 22.13 16.63 -12.25
C SER A 151 21.89 16.34 -10.76
N LYS A 152 22.08 17.34 -9.89
CA LYS A 152 21.88 17.18 -8.44
C LYS A 152 20.40 17.02 -8.08
N ASN A 153 19.50 17.76 -8.73
CA ASN A 153 18.06 17.69 -8.47
C ASN A 153 17.49 16.35 -8.94
N ILE A 154 17.93 15.88 -10.10
CA ILE A 154 17.49 14.58 -10.64
C ILE A 154 17.99 13.42 -9.78
N ARG A 155 19.26 13.47 -9.33
CA ARG A 155 19.81 12.48 -8.40
C ARG A 155 19.05 12.46 -7.07
N ARG A 156 18.63 13.61 -6.53
CA ARG A 156 17.80 13.67 -5.32
C ARG A 156 16.42 13.06 -5.55
N ALA A 157 15.75 13.36 -6.67
CA ALA A 157 14.46 12.78 -7.01
C ALA A 157 14.55 11.25 -7.15
N PHE A 158 15.60 10.76 -7.80
CA PHE A 158 15.90 9.34 -7.94
C PHE A 158 16.13 8.64 -6.59
N ILE A 159 16.97 9.22 -5.72
CA ILE A 159 17.21 8.67 -4.38
C ILE A 159 15.92 8.62 -3.56
N ARG A 160 15.10 9.68 -3.62
CA ARG A 160 13.79 9.70 -2.94
C ARG A 160 12.92 8.57 -3.43
N MET A 161 12.77 8.40 -4.74
CA MET A 161 11.99 7.33 -5.36
C MET A 161 12.45 5.93 -4.90
N ILE A 162 13.77 5.66 -4.89
CA ILE A 162 14.32 4.40 -4.40
C ILE A 162 14.00 4.18 -2.92
N LEU A 163 14.26 5.19 -2.08
CA LEU A 163 14.00 5.08 -0.65
C LEU A 163 12.52 4.79 -0.36
N THR A 164 11.61 5.40 -1.12
CA THR A 164 10.19 5.15 -0.92
C THR A 164 9.76 3.77 -1.40
N VAL A 165 10.31 3.27 -2.51
CA VAL A 165 10.08 1.88 -2.96
C VAL A 165 10.63 0.89 -1.93
N ILE A 166 11.82 1.12 -1.36
CA ILE A 166 12.39 0.27 -0.30
C ILE A 166 11.47 0.26 0.93
N ALA A 167 11.01 1.43 1.39
CA ALA A 167 10.11 1.53 2.52
C ALA A 167 8.78 0.78 2.26
N TYR A 168 8.25 0.88 1.03
CA TYR A 168 7.07 0.15 0.61
C TYR A 168 7.29 -1.37 0.61
N ILE A 169 8.41 -1.86 0.09
CA ILE A 169 8.75 -3.29 0.10
C ILE A 169 8.85 -3.78 1.55
N ILE A 170 9.61 -3.10 2.41
CA ILE A 170 9.80 -3.54 3.80
C ILE A 170 8.46 -3.64 4.54
N THR A 171 7.62 -2.61 4.42
CA THR A 171 6.33 -2.56 5.14
C THR A 171 5.33 -3.60 4.64
N ASN A 172 5.31 -3.92 3.34
CA ASN A 172 4.35 -4.88 2.77
C ASN A 172 4.87 -6.32 2.79
N SER A 173 6.17 -6.55 2.64
CA SER A 173 6.76 -7.90 2.63
C SER A 173 6.65 -8.60 3.98
N PHE A 174 6.61 -7.86 5.09
CA PHE A 174 6.41 -8.45 6.41
C PHE A 174 5.03 -9.12 6.51
N GLU A 175 3.98 -8.44 6.05
CA GLU A 175 2.62 -8.97 6.09
C GLU A 175 2.47 -10.20 5.20
N ILE A 176 2.96 -10.12 3.96
CA ILE A 176 2.95 -11.26 3.03
C ILE A 176 3.73 -12.44 3.62
N GLY A 177 4.87 -12.19 4.26
CA GLY A 177 5.66 -13.24 4.92
C GLY A 177 4.88 -13.95 6.02
N LEU A 178 4.12 -13.21 6.82
CA LEU A 178 3.25 -13.78 7.86
C LEU A 178 2.08 -14.56 7.26
N GLU A 179 1.39 -14.01 6.25
CA GLU A 179 0.31 -14.73 5.56
C GLU A 179 0.81 -16.05 4.97
N LEU A 180 1.96 -16.05 4.29
CA LEU A 180 2.57 -17.26 3.73
C LEU A 180 2.94 -18.28 4.81
N ARG A 181 3.42 -17.82 5.97
CA ARG A 181 3.71 -18.68 7.13
C ARG A 181 2.42 -19.29 7.68
N GLU A 182 1.36 -18.50 7.83
CA GLU A 182 0.05 -18.99 8.29
C GLU A 182 -0.54 -20.03 7.33
N ILE A 183 -0.43 -19.81 6.02
CA ILE A 183 -0.86 -20.77 5.00
C ILE A 183 -0.04 -22.07 5.09
N SER A 184 1.27 -21.95 5.33
CA SER A 184 2.19 -23.11 5.32
C SER A 184 2.10 -23.96 6.58
N VAL A 185 1.95 -23.31 7.75
CA VAL A 185 1.98 -23.97 9.06
C VAL A 185 0.57 -24.21 9.61
N LEU A 186 -0.46 -23.58 9.02
CA LEU A 186 -1.85 -23.60 9.50
C LEU A 186 -1.97 -23.17 10.97
N GLN A 187 -1.07 -22.29 11.41
CA GLN A 187 -1.03 -21.74 12.76
C GLN A 187 -1.18 -20.23 12.72
N GLU A 188 -1.98 -19.70 13.63
CA GLU A 188 -2.15 -18.25 13.82
C GLU A 188 -0.82 -17.55 14.17
N ARG A 189 -0.75 -16.26 13.85
CA ARG A 189 0.31 -15.34 14.33
C ARG A 189 0.46 -15.37 15.86
N SER A 190 1.69 -15.19 16.31
CA SER A 190 1.94 -14.81 17.71
C SER A 190 1.54 -13.35 17.93
N LEU A 191 1.27 -13.00 19.20
CA LEU A 191 0.92 -11.63 19.58
C LEU A 191 1.99 -10.61 19.14
N LEU A 192 3.27 -10.99 19.20
CA LEU A 192 4.38 -10.16 18.79
C LEU A 192 4.41 -9.92 17.28
N GLU A 193 4.20 -10.97 16.48
CA GLU A 193 4.12 -10.87 15.01
C GLU A 193 2.97 -9.96 14.58
N GLU A 194 1.83 -10.07 15.26
CA GLU A 194 0.65 -9.24 14.98
C GLU A 194 0.88 -7.78 15.35
N LEU A 195 1.59 -7.50 16.45
CA LEU A 195 1.96 -6.15 16.87
C LEU A 195 2.89 -5.51 15.85
N ILE A 196 3.95 -6.24 15.46
CA ILE A 196 4.92 -5.75 14.47
C ILE A 196 4.20 -5.49 13.15
N CYS A 197 3.33 -6.40 12.72
CA CYS A 197 2.57 -6.21 11.49
C CYS A 197 1.66 -4.98 11.55
N SER A 198 0.89 -4.82 12.62
CA SER A 198 0.00 -3.66 12.79
C SER A 198 0.79 -2.34 12.71
N VAL A 199 1.97 -2.29 13.34
CA VAL A 199 2.87 -1.14 13.27
C VAL A 199 3.38 -0.92 11.84
N MET A 200 3.81 -1.99 11.15
CA MET A 200 4.29 -1.90 9.76
C MET A 200 3.20 -1.45 8.79
N GLN A 201 1.95 -1.90 8.97
CA GLN A 201 0.81 -1.44 8.18
C GLN A 201 0.52 0.05 8.40
N MET A 202 0.63 0.55 9.64
CA MET A 202 0.50 1.99 9.90
C MET A 202 1.63 2.79 9.23
N PHE A 203 2.86 2.27 9.24
CA PHE A 203 3.97 2.86 8.49
C PHE A 203 3.71 2.85 6.98
N ASN A 204 3.11 1.79 6.44
CA ASN A 204 2.74 1.68 5.02
C ASN A 204 1.84 2.84 4.58
N VAL A 205 0.81 3.19 5.38
CA VAL A 205 -0.09 4.32 5.08
C VAL A 205 0.69 5.65 4.98
N MET A 206 1.63 5.88 5.89
CA MET A 206 2.51 7.07 5.85
C MET A 206 3.44 7.07 4.63
N VAL A 207 4.00 5.90 4.30
CA VAL A 207 4.87 5.71 3.13
C VAL A 207 4.07 5.96 1.84
N ASN A 208 2.88 5.38 1.68
CA ASN A 208 2.03 5.56 0.50
C ASN A 208 1.65 7.03 0.28
N SER A 209 1.27 7.74 1.34
CA SER A 209 0.98 9.18 1.29
C SER A 209 2.21 9.98 0.83
N THR A 210 3.40 9.60 1.30
CA THR A 210 4.67 10.20 0.89
C THR A 210 4.99 9.90 -0.58
N ILE A 211 4.73 8.68 -1.07
CA ILE A 211 4.90 8.32 -2.49
C ILE A 211 4.03 9.23 -3.36
N ILE A 212 2.75 9.39 -3.00
CA ILE A 212 1.81 10.21 -3.78
C ILE A 212 2.30 11.67 -3.85
N LEU A 213 2.73 12.23 -2.72
CA LEU A 213 3.27 13.59 -2.65
C LEU A 213 4.56 13.75 -3.49
N ILE A 214 5.48 12.79 -3.44
CA ILE A 214 6.74 12.88 -4.20
C ILE A 214 6.54 12.65 -5.69
N SER A 215 5.64 11.73 -6.06
CA SER A 215 5.39 11.34 -7.45
C SER A 215 4.49 12.33 -8.20
N ASN A 216 3.72 13.17 -7.51
CA ASN A 216 2.84 14.16 -8.12
C ASN A 216 3.28 15.60 -7.79
N GLU A 217 3.97 16.22 -8.74
CA GLU A 217 4.50 17.59 -8.62
C GLU A 217 3.39 18.61 -8.27
N GLN A 218 2.20 18.46 -8.87
CA GLN A 218 1.06 19.35 -8.59
C GLN A 218 0.50 19.14 -7.18
N ALA A 219 0.45 17.89 -6.69
CA ALA A 219 0.05 17.60 -5.31
C ALA A 219 1.07 18.14 -4.29
N SER A 220 2.37 18.00 -4.58
CA SER A 220 3.46 18.56 -3.79
C SER A 220 3.37 20.09 -3.72
N GLU A 221 3.21 20.76 -4.85
CA GLU A 221 3.09 22.22 -4.90
C GLU A 221 1.88 22.73 -4.10
N ASN A 222 0.74 22.07 -4.23
CA ASN A 222 -0.48 22.42 -3.50
C ASN A 222 -0.29 22.22 -1.99
N PHE A 223 0.34 21.12 -1.58
CA PHE A 223 0.67 20.87 -0.17
C PHE A 223 1.57 21.97 0.41
N TRP A 224 2.66 22.33 -0.30
CA TRP A 224 3.57 23.39 0.16
C TRP A 224 2.98 24.80 0.11
N LYS A 225 1.99 25.05 -0.77
CA LYS A 225 1.19 26.29 -0.73
C LYS A 225 0.33 26.34 0.53
N LEU A 226 -0.33 25.23 0.88
CA LEU A 226 -1.15 25.13 2.09
C LEU A 226 -0.32 25.33 3.36
N VAL A 227 0.83 24.65 3.47
CA VAL A 227 1.74 24.79 4.62
C VAL A 227 2.23 26.23 4.79
N ARG A 228 2.53 26.93 3.68
CA ARG A 228 2.94 28.34 3.72
C ARG A 228 1.80 29.26 4.16
N PHE A 229 0.57 28.99 3.72
CA PHE A 229 -0.62 29.74 4.15
C PHE A 229 -0.87 29.63 5.66
N TRP A 230 -0.73 28.43 6.23
CA TRP A 230 -0.84 28.24 7.67
C TRP A 230 0.26 28.97 8.43
N LYS A 231 1.51 28.88 7.96
CA LYS A 231 2.65 29.56 8.57
C LYS A 231 2.59 31.10 8.47
N SER A 232 1.82 31.66 7.54
CA SER A 232 1.63 33.11 7.43
C SER A 232 0.50 33.66 8.29
N ASN A 233 -0.33 32.77 8.86
CA ASN A 233 -1.47 33.12 9.71
C ASN A 233 -1.22 32.84 11.22
N ASP A 234 -0.04 32.31 11.56
CA ASP A 234 0.51 32.22 12.92
C ASP A 234 1.54 33.34 13.13
#